data_AF-A0A1F6PEQ3-F1
#
_entry.id   AF-A0A1F6PEQ3-F1
#
_cell.length_a   1.000
_cell.length_b   1.000
_cell.length_c   1.000
_cell.angle_alpha   90.00
_cell.angle_beta   90.00
_cell.angle_gamma   90.00
#
_symmetry.space_group_name_H-M   'P 1'
#
loop_
_entity.id
_entity.type
_entity.pdbx_description
1 polymer ?
#
loop_
_entity_poly.entity_id
_entity_poly.type
_entity_poly.pdbx_seq_one_letter_code
_entity_poly.pdbx_strand_id
1 'polypeptide(L)'
;MIRLPRPFGARNDSCNLTIFYKNRNSMEEILKKFVAWVRVKVKIHLSDRSIYFRDGEIWWAHLGVNVGHEEEGKNDNFERPILILKKFNEHLLWAIPLTTKTKEDNPYYYQYELGGKEYAAILPQLRISSSKRLIRKIGMFPMRDYEQIREEIKKLI
;
A
#
# COMPACT_ATOMS: atom_id res chain seq x y z
N MET A 1 -49.62 27.48 -29.00
CA MET A 1 -48.86 28.31 -28.05
C MET A 1 -48.57 27.46 -26.81
N ILE A 2 -47.46 26.73 -26.81
CA ILE A 2 -47.11 25.76 -25.76
C ILE A 2 -46.48 26.55 -24.61
N ARG A 3 -47.13 26.56 -23.44
CA ARG A 3 -46.60 27.17 -22.21
C ARG A 3 -45.45 26.31 -21.68
N LEU A 4 -44.26 26.87 -21.59
CA LEU A 4 -43.16 26.30 -20.81
C LEU A 4 -43.54 26.28 -19.32
N PRO A 5 -43.19 25.22 -18.56
CA PRO A 5 -43.38 25.22 -17.12
C PRO A 5 -42.49 26.29 -16.47
N ARG A 6 -43.05 27.03 -15.51
CA ARG A 6 -42.32 28.01 -14.69
C ARG A 6 -41.31 27.27 -13.80
N PRO A 7 -40.13 27.85 -13.50
CA PRO A 7 -39.15 27.19 -12.66
C PRO A 7 -39.74 26.99 -11.26
N PHE A 8 -39.78 25.73 -10.83
CA PHE A 8 -40.06 25.37 -9.44
C PHE A 8 -38.95 25.97 -8.57
N GLY A 9 -39.35 26.57 -7.44
CA GLY A 9 -38.53 27.48 -6.65
C GLY A 9 -37.13 26.98 -6.34
N ALA A 10 -36.15 27.85 -6.59
CA ALA A 10 -34.78 27.72 -6.12
C ALA A 10 -34.78 27.71 -4.59
N ARG A 11 -34.72 26.51 -3.98
CA ARG A 11 -34.14 26.35 -2.65
C ARG A 11 -32.63 26.26 -2.83
N ASN A 12 -31.91 27.04 -2.05
CA ASN A 12 -30.45 27.08 -2.01
C ASN A 12 -29.87 25.72 -1.60
N ASP A 13 -29.65 24.85 -2.59
CA ASP A 13 -28.95 23.57 -2.44
C ASP A 13 -27.47 23.72 -2.84
N SER A 14 -26.84 24.84 -2.49
CA SER A 14 -25.40 25.06 -2.68
C SER A 14 -24.57 23.97 -1.98
N CYS A 15 -25.07 23.43 -0.87
CA CYS A 15 -24.43 22.33 -0.13
C CYS A 15 -24.46 21.00 -0.91
N ASN A 16 -25.60 20.64 -1.51
CA ASN A 16 -25.71 19.43 -2.34
C ASN A 16 -24.86 19.54 -3.60
N LEU A 17 -24.90 20.68 -4.30
CA LEU A 17 -24.06 20.90 -5.48
C LEU A 17 -22.57 20.82 -5.12
N THR A 18 -22.15 21.42 -4.00
CA THR A 18 -20.76 21.37 -3.53
C THR A 18 -20.33 19.95 -3.16
N ILE A 19 -21.20 19.16 -2.51
CA ILE A 19 -20.93 17.75 -2.20
C ILE A 19 -20.83 16.92 -3.49
N PHE A 20 -21.74 17.11 -4.45
CA PHE A 20 -21.69 16.42 -5.75
C PHE A 20 -20.43 16.80 -6.56
N TYR A 21 -20.04 18.08 -6.62
CA TYR A 21 -18.82 18.52 -7.29
C TYR A 21 -17.55 18.03 -6.57
N LYS A 22 -17.53 18.06 -5.23
CA LYS A 22 -16.41 17.53 -4.42
C LYS A 22 -16.27 16.02 -4.57
N ASN A 23 -17.38 15.28 -4.66
CA ASN A 23 -17.39 13.84 -4.96
C ASN A 23 -16.96 13.52 -6.39
N ARG A 24 -17.34 14.35 -7.37
CA ARG A 24 -16.91 14.18 -8.77
C ARG A 24 -15.41 14.38 -8.91
N ASN A 25 -14.86 15.41 -8.28
CA ASN A 25 -13.41 15.65 -8.24
C ASN A 25 -12.68 14.52 -7.49
N SER A 26 -13.25 14.01 -6.41
CA SER A 26 -12.69 12.85 -5.67
C SER A 26 -12.62 11.59 -6.53
N MET A 27 -13.70 11.28 -7.27
CA MET A 27 -13.75 10.11 -8.15
C MET A 27 -12.75 10.22 -9.31
N GLU A 28 -12.59 11.40 -9.89
CA GLU A 28 -11.62 11.62 -10.95
C GLU A 28 -10.17 11.41 -10.46
N GLU A 29 -9.84 11.92 -9.28
CA GLU A 29 -8.52 11.71 -8.67
C GLU A 29 -8.25 10.24 -8.32
N ILE A 30 -9.26 9.54 -7.79
CA ILE A 30 -9.19 8.10 -7.55
C ILE A 30 -8.94 7.35 -8.86
N LEU A 31 -9.69 7.68 -9.93
CA LEU A 31 -9.54 7.06 -11.23
C LEU A 31 -8.14 7.32 -11.83
N LYS A 32 -7.62 8.54 -11.71
CA LYS A 32 -6.25 8.88 -12.14
C LYS A 32 -5.21 8.01 -11.44
N LYS A 33 -5.33 7.83 -10.12
CA LYS A 33 -4.45 6.95 -9.34
C LYS A 33 -4.52 5.50 -9.81
N PHE A 34 -5.72 4.96 -10.01
CA PHE A 34 -5.89 3.60 -10.52
C PHE A 34 -5.29 3.43 -11.91
N VAL A 35 -5.55 4.36 -12.84
CA VAL A 35 -4.98 4.32 -14.20
C VAL A 35 -3.45 4.40 -14.15
N ALA A 36 -2.88 5.27 -13.32
CA ALA A 36 -1.44 5.37 -13.13
C ALA A 36 -0.86 4.05 -12.59
N TRP A 37 -1.50 3.43 -11.60
CA TRP A 37 -1.08 2.14 -11.09
C TRP A 37 -1.18 1.02 -12.13
N VAL A 38 -2.25 0.97 -12.93
CA VAL A 38 -2.39 -0.02 -14.00
C VAL A 38 -1.22 0.07 -14.98
N ARG A 39 -0.80 1.28 -15.37
CA ARG A 39 0.37 1.47 -16.24
C ARG A 39 1.64 0.88 -15.64
N VAL A 40 1.88 1.11 -14.35
CA VAL A 40 3.04 0.56 -13.62
C VAL A 40 2.92 -0.96 -13.51
N LYS A 41 1.74 -1.49 -13.16
CA LYS A 41 1.46 -2.92 -13.03
C LYS A 41 1.72 -3.69 -14.33
N VAL A 42 1.31 -3.15 -15.47
CA VAL A 42 1.59 -3.76 -16.79
C VAL A 42 3.09 -3.84 -17.05
N LYS A 43 3.85 -2.77 -16.77
CA LYS A 43 5.32 -2.77 -16.91
C LYS A 43 5.98 -3.82 -16.00
N ILE A 44 5.55 -3.93 -14.74
CA ILE A 44 6.06 -4.93 -13.80
C ILE A 44 5.74 -6.35 -14.30
N HIS A 45 4.54 -6.56 -14.83
CA HIS A 45 4.10 -7.87 -15.30
C HIS A 45 4.92 -8.36 -16.50
N LEU A 46 5.11 -7.48 -17.49
CA LEU A 46 5.87 -7.75 -18.72
C LEU A 46 7.39 -7.72 -18.52
N SER A 47 7.88 -7.31 -17.36
CA SER A 47 9.31 -7.30 -17.06
C SER A 47 9.86 -8.72 -16.98
N ASP A 48 10.97 -8.96 -17.69
CA ASP A 48 11.75 -10.20 -17.64
C ASP A 48 12.82 -10.19 -16.53
N ARG A 49 12.76 -9.20 -15.64
CA ARG A 49 13.74 -9.06 -14.56
C ARG A 49 13.65 -10.25 -13.58
N SER A 50 14.73 -11.01 -13.49
CA SER A 50 14.93 -12.01 -12.43
C SER A 50 15.50 -11.34 -11.19
N ILE A 51 14.87 -11.56 -10.03
CA ILE A 51 15.26 -10.95 -8.75
C ILE A 51 15.52 -12.04 -7.73
N TYR A 52 16.74 -12.08 -7.23
CA TYR A 52 17.13 -12.93 -6.11
C TYR A 52 16.90 -12.20 -4.79
N PHE A 53 16.17 -12.84 -3.89
CA PHE A 53 15.86 -12.33 -2.56
C PHE A 53 15.89 -13.46 -1.53
N ARG A 54 15.97 -13.07 -0.25
CA ARG A 54 16.05 -13.97 0.90
C ARG A 54 15.15 -13.51 2.04
N ASP A 55 14.86 -14.45 2.93
CA ASP A 55 14.18 -14.23 4.21
C ASP A 55 14.95 -13.20 5.05
N GLY A 56 14.22 -12.33 5.74
CA GLY A 56 14.79 -11.26 6.56
C GLY A 56 15.26 -10.03 5.79
N GLU A 57 15.26 -10.05 4.46
CA GLU A 57 15.66 -8.88 3.68
C GLU A 57 14.58 -7.80 3.64
N ILE A 58 15.02 -6.54 3.66
CA ILE A 58 14.15 -5.38 3.47
C ILE A 58 14.32 -4.89 2.04
N TRP A 59 13.19 -4.68 1.35
CA TRP A 59 13.16 -4.24 -0.04
C TRP A 59 12.18 -3.11 -0.24
N TRP A 60 12.49 -2.16 -1.12
CA TRP A 60 11.46 -1.35 -1.75
C TRP A 60 10.69 -2.23 -2.73
N ALA A 61 9.36 -2.17 -2.69
CA ALA A 61 8.50 -2.92 -3.59
C ALA A 61 7.32 -2.10 -4.08
N HIS A 62 6.79 -2.46 -5.25
CA HIS A 62 5.55 -1.92 -5.80
C HIS A 62 4.34 -2.56 -5.09
N LEU A 63 3.76 -1.84 -4.14
CA LEU A 63 2.58 -2.28 -3.40
C LEU A 63 1.28 -1.97 -4.13
N GLY A 64 1.30 -0.94 -4.99
CA GLY A 64 0.15 -0.52 -5.78
C GLY A 64 -0.88 0.31 -5.03
N VAL A 65 -1.94 0.66 -5.76
CA VAL A 65 -3.17 1.26 -5.22
C VAL A 65 -4.12 0.11 -4.90
N ASN A 66 -4.55 0.04 -3.63
CA ASN A 66 -5.35 -1.06 -3.10
C ASN A 66 -6.74 -0.56 -2.68
N VAL A 67 -7.63 -1.49 -2.32
CA VAL A 67 -9.03 -1.17 -2.02
C VAL A 67 -9.18 -0.83 -0.53
N GLY A 68 -9.93 0.24 -0.25
CA GLY A 68 -10.34 0.59 1.12
C GLY A 68 -9.16 0.87 2.05
N HIS A 69 -8.98 0.01 3.07
CA HIS A 69 -7.99 0.18 4.14
C HIS A 69 -6.75 -0.72 3.99
N GLU A 70 -6.60 -1.38 2.84
CA GLU A 70 -5.36 -2.10 2.52
C GLU A 70 -4.18 -1.13 2.42
N GLU A 71 -3.01 -1.55 2.90
CA GLU A 71 -1.84 -0.69 2.85
C GLU A 71 -1.39 -0.50 1.40
N GLU A 72 -1.44 0.74 0.93
CA GLU A 72 -1.01 1.13 -0.40
C GLU A 72 0.45 1.59 -0.43
N GLY A 73 1.01 1.54 -1.64
CA GLY A 73 2.26 2.20 -1.94
C GLY A 73 2.11 3.72 -1.98
N LYS A 74 3.21 4.44 -1.79
CA LYS A 74 3.24 5.90 -1.85
C LYS A 74 4.06 6.38 -3.05
N ASN A 75 4.01 7.68 -3.30
CA ASN A 75 4.72 8.38 -4.38
C ASN A 75 4.28 7.89 -5.78
N ASP A 76 4.89 8.44 -6.83
CA ASP A 76 4.53 8.17 -8.23
C ASP A 76 4.71 6.70 -8.64
N ASN A 77 5.53 5.95 -7.91
CA ASN A 77 5.83 4.53 -8.19
C ASN A 77 4.99 3.54 -7.37
N PHE A 78 4.09 4.03 -6.50
CA PHE A 78 3.29 3.20 -5.59
C PHE A 78 4.16 2.22 -4.81
N GLU A 79 5.23 2.75 -4.22
CA GLU A 79 6.28 1.98 -3.57
C GLU A 79 6.24 2.13 -2.05
N ARG A 80 6.69 1.08 -1.37
CA ARG A 80 6.86 1.07 0.09
C ARG A 80 7.94 0.05 0.46
N PRO A 81 8.68 0.26 1.56
CA PRO A 81 9.56 -0.77 2.09
C PRO A 81 8.72 -1.95 2.60
N ILE A 82 9.17 -3.15 2.32
CA ILE A 82 8.59 -4.40 2.81
C ILE A 82 9.69 -5.25 3.44
N LEU A 83 9.33 -5.98 4.49
CA LEU A 83 10.12 -7.09 5.02
C LEU A 83 9.71 -8.37 4.33
N ILE A 84 10.67 -9.13 3.80
CA ILE A 84 10.45 -10.49 3.31
C ILE A 84 10.45 -11.43 4.51
N LEU A 85 9.26 -11.87 4.90
CA LEU A 85 9.07 -12.76 6.05
C LEU A 85 9.35 -14.23 5.70
N LYS A 86 9.03 -14.63 4.47
CA LYS A 86 9.23 -16.00 4.01
C LYS A 86 9.28 -16.09 2.50
N LYS A 87 10.30 -16.75 1.97
CA LYS A 87 10.43 -17.15 0.57
C LYS A 87 9.79 -18.52 0.37
N PHE A 88 8.88 -18.62 -0.58
CA PHE A 88 8.29 -19.90 -0.98
C PHE A 88 9.02 -20.50 -2.18
N ASN A 89 9.40 -19.66 -3.14
CA ASN A 89 10.21 -20.02 -4.29
C ASN A 89 10.90 -18.76 -4.84
N GLU A 90 11.54 -18.83 -6.00
CA GLU A 90 12.21 -17.70 -6.66
C GLU A 90 11.27 -16.57 -7.14
N HIS A 91 9.96 -16.80 -7.13
CA HIS A 91 8.96 -15.86 -7.63
C HIS A 91 7.95 -15.40 -6.58
N LEU A 92 7.82 -16.10 -5.46
CA LEU A 92 6.73 -15.92 -4.50
C LEU A 92 7.26 -15.80 -3.07
N LEU A 93 6.74 -14.80 -2.36
CA LEU A 93 7.17 -14.48 -1.01
C LEU A 93 6.02 -13.93 -0.16
N TRP A 94 6.13 -14.09 1.16
CA TRP A 94 5.38 -13.32 2.14
C TRP A 94 6.11 -12.04 2.49
N ALA A 95 5.37 -10.94 2.43
CA ALA A 95 5.85 -9.61 2.70
C ALA A 95 4.98 -8.90 3.74
N ILE A 96 5.63 -8.19 4.65
CA ILE A 96 4.97 -7.27 5.58
C ILE A 96 5.36 -5.84 5.20
N PRO A 97 4.38 -4.94 4.94
CA PRO A 97 4.65 -3.53 4.73
C PRO A 97 5.26 -2.85 5.96
N LEU A 98 6.23 -1.98 5.70
CA LEU A 98 6.91 -1.19 6.72
C LEU A 98 6.50 0.28 6.61
N THR A 99 6.57 1.00 7.72
CA THR A 99 6.20 2.40 7.81
C THR A 99 7.13 3.15 8.77
N THR A 100 7.29 4.45 8.54
CA THR A 100 7.93 5.37 9.49
C THR A 100 6.96 5.89 10.54
N LYS A 101 5.65 5.66 10.38
CA LYS A 101 4.64 6.04 11.36
C LYS A 101 4.54 4.96 12.43
N THR A 102 5.21 5.18 13.55
CA THR A 102 5.09 4.34 14.74
C THR A 102 3.76 4.62 15.45
N LYS A 103 3.20 3.59 16.08
CA LYS A 103 2.01 3.65 16.93
C LYS A 103 2.27 2.76 18.14
N GLU A 104 2.82 3.36 19.19
CA GLU A 104 3.27 2.64 20.41
C GLU A 104 2.15 1.84 21.07
N ASP A 105 0.93 2.40 21.10
CA ASP A 105 -0.21 1.76 21.77
C ASP A 105 -0.94 0.72 20.91
N ASN A 106 -0.44 0.38 19.72
CA ASN A 106 -1.14 -0.51 18.80
C ASN A 106 -0.43 -1.88 18.67
N PRO A 107 -1.02 -2.98 19.19
CA PRO A 107 -0.39 -4.30 19.17
C PRO A 107 -0.21 -4.87 17.75
N TYR A 108 -0.86 -4.29 16.74
CA TYR A 108 -0.73 -4.70 15.34
C TYR A 108 0.46 -4.03 14.63
N TYR A 109 1.24 -3.19 15.34
CA TYR A 109 2.42 -2.52 14.83
C TYR A 109 3.64 -3.01 15.61
N TYR A 110 4.50 -3.78 14.96
CA TYR A 110 5.76 -4.20 15.56
C TYR A 110 6.83 -3.14 15.32
N GLN A 111 7.38 -2.56 16.39
CA GLN A 111 8.38 -1.50 16.30
C GLN A 111 9.79 -2.07 16.24
N TYR A 112 10.65 -1.43 15.44
CA TYR A 112 12.04 -1.80 15.34
C TYR A 112 12.89 -0.59 14.98
N GLU A 113 14.17 -0.64 15.32
CA GLU A 113 15.14 0.37 14.94
C GLU A 113 16.01 -0.14 13.79
N LEU A 114 16.28 0.73 12.81
CA LEU A 114 17.23 0.45 11.74
C LEU A 114 18.06 1.70 11.43
N GLY A 115 19.35 1.66 11.75
CA GLY A 115 20.28 2.75 11.46
C GLY A 115 19.95 4.04 12.23
N GLY A 116 19.62 3.93 13.52
CA GLY A 116 19.31 5.08 14.38
C GLY A 116 17.96 5.73 14.09
N LYS A 117 17.06 5.03 13.39
CA LYS A 117 15.71 5.50 13.08
C LYS A 117 14.70 4.42 13.42
N GLU A 118 13.58 4.85 13.98
CA GLU A 118 12.47 3.98 14.32
C GLU A 118 11.53 3.78 13.13
N TYR A 119 11.05 2.55 13.04
CA TYR A 119 10.12 2.10 12.03
C TYR A 119 9.12 1.13 12.67
N ALA A 120 8.03 0.86 11.96
CA ALA A 120 7.08 -0.16 12.35
C ALA A 120 6.72 -1.08 11.17
N ALA A 121 6.51 -2.36 11.47
CA ALA A 121 5.93 -3.33 10.56
C ALA A 121 4.43 -3.47 10.86
N ILE A 122 3.60 -3.40 9.82
CA ILE A 122 2.14 -3.41 9.96
C ILE A 122 1.64 -4.85 9.82
N LEU A 123 1.53 -5.56 10.95
CA LEU A 123 1.35 -7.01 10.99
C LEU A 123 0.11 -7.51 10.22
N PRO A 124 -1.09 -6.90 10.34
CA PRO A 124 -2.29 -7.37 9.64
C PRO A 124 -2.22 -7.21 8.12
N GLN A 125 -1.26 -6.43 7.62
CA GLN A 125 -1.06 -6.19 6.19
C GLN A 125 -0.08 -7.20 5.57
N LEU A 126 0.23 -8.29 6.28
CA LEU A 126 0.94 -9.45 5.75
C LEU A 126 0.24 -9.96 4.48
N ARG A 127 1.02 -10.13 3.40
CA ARG A 127 0.47 -10.61 2.13
C ARG A 127 1.49 -11.35 1.28
N ILE A 128 0.96 -12.14 0.35
CA ILE A 128 1.76 -12.74 -0.71
C ILE A 128 2.12 -11.66 -1.73
N SER A 129 3.37 -11.69 -2.19
CA SER A 129 3.88 -10.81 -3.23
C SER A 129 4.71 -11.61 -4.25
N SER A 130 4.72 -11.15 -5.49
CA SER A 130 5.62 -11.66 -6.51
C SER A 130 6.97 -10.95 -6.43
N SER A 131 8.06 -11.69 -6.65
CA SER A 131 9.41 -11.12 -6.67
C SER A 131 9.60 -10.06 -7.75
N LYS A 132 8.83 -10.10 -8.86
CA LYS A 132 8.81 -9.03 -9.87
C LYS A 132 8.49 -7.65 -9.31
N ARG A 133 7.79 -7.58 -8.17
CA ARG A 133 7.43 -6.30 -7.51
C ARG A 133 8.58 -5.68 -6.74
N LEU A 134 9.66 -6.41 -6.50
CA LEU A 134 10.84 -5.92 -5.78
C LEU A 134 11.62 -4.93 -6.67
N ILE A 135 12.01 -3.81 -6.10
CA ILE A 135 12.68 -2.70 -6.81
C ILE A 135 14.17 -2.73 -6.49
N ARG A 136 14.49 -2.47 -5.22
CA ARG A 136 15.85 -2.40 -4.70
C ARG A 136 15.90 -2.91 -3.26
N LYS A 137 16.96 -3.64 -2.92
CA LYS A 137 17.26 -4.05 -1.56
C LYS A 137 17.67 -2.83 -0.74
N ILE A 138 17.15 -2.73 0.48
CA ILE A 138 17.54 -1.71 1.46
C ILE A 138 18.61 -2.28 2.38
N GLY A 139 18.39 -3.49 2.90
CA GLY A 139 19.27 -4.09 3.88
C GLY A 139 18.72 -5.40 4.43
N MET A 140 19.24 -5.80 5.58
CA MET A 140 18.75 -6.93 6.36
C MET A 140 18.01 -6.40 7.58
N PHE A 141 16.89 -7.04 7.91
CA PHE A 141 16.17 -6.77 9.15
C PHE A 141 17.01 -7.25 10.36
N PRO A 142 17.00 -6.53 11.50
CA PRO A 142 17.74 -6.97 12.66
C PRO A 142 17.31 -8.38 13.10
N MET A 143 18.26 -9.28 13.35
CA MET A 143 17.96 -10.70 13.56
C MET A 143 17.03 -10.95 14.74
N ARG A 144 17.23 -10.24 15.86
CA ARG A 144 16.38 -10.36 17.05
C ARG A 144 14.94 -9.95 16.74
N ASP A 145 14.77 -8.81 16.08
CA ASP A 145 13.45 -8.33 15.67
C ASP A 145 12.79 -9.22 14.63
N TYR A 146 13.59 -9.83 13.75
CA TYR A 146 13.11 -10.75 12.74
C TYR A 146 12.53 -12.05 13.33
N GLU A 147 13.11 -12.55 14.43
CA GLU A 147 12.55 -13.69 15.15
C GLU A 147 11.25 -13.31 15.87
N GLN A 148 11.24 -12.16 16.55
CA GLN A 148 10.06 -11.69 17.29
C GLN A 148 8.86 -11.45 16.36
N ILE A 149 9.06 -10.77 15.23
CA ILE A 149 7.95 -10.51 14.30
C ILE A 149 7.35 -11.81 13.74
N ARG A 150 8.15 -12.87 13.58
CA ARG A 150 7.62 -14.18 13.16
C ARG A 150 6.76 -14.82 14.23
N GLU A 151 7.12 -14.67 15.51
CA GLU A 151 6.28 -15.13 16.61
C GLU A 151 4.99 -14.30 16.73
N GLU A 152 5.06 -12.97 16.57
CA GLU A 152 3.85 -12.14 16.57
C GLU A 152 2.90 -12.49 15.43
N ILE A 153 3.42 -12.75 14.23
CA ILE A 153 2.59 -13.22 13.11
C ILE A 153 1.95 -14.58 13.41
N LYS A 154 2.66 -15.53 14.01
CA LYS A 154 2.08 -16.83 14.41
C LYS A 154 0.96 -16.69 15.43
N LYS A 155 0.96 -15.64 16.27
CA LYS A 155 -0.14 -15.41 17.22
C LYS A 155 -1.41 -14.90 16.51
N LEU A 156 -1.29 -14.38 15.29
CA LEU A 156 -2.41 -13.82 14.51
C LEU A 156 -3.08 -14.82 13.58
N ILE A 157 -2.46 -15.98 13.30
CA ILE A 157 -2.94 -17.01 12.34
C ILE A 157 -3.01 -18.39 12.98
#